data_AF-A0A0H0XTS0-F1
#
_entry.id   AF-A0A0H0XTS0-F1
#
_cell.length_a   1.000
_cell.length_b   1.000
_cell.length_c   1.000
_cell.angle_alpha   90.00
_cell.angle_beta   90.00
_cell.angle_gamma   90.00
#
_symmetry.space_group_name_H-M   'P 1'
#
loop_
_entity.id
_entity.type
_entity.pdbx_description
1 polymer ?
#
loop_
_entity_poly.entity_id
_entity_poly.type
_entity_poly.pdbx_seq_one_letter_code
_entity_poly.pdbx_strand_id
1 'polypeptide(L)'
;MASSRKKSARQRAVPLSGNVFADMSRAFWGFAAFASFVALLGGASRYDVESLPVLRVVSVLVLAFAAWKMPADRLRAVKWPMVLLGLLAATMVMQLIKLPPSIWQDLAGRDIIYRIGVAAGMEDIWRPITFSPAATWNSLASLAVPAAALALLAWMDRAERRQTLWVFVSIGAFSAFLGVVQLALPSADNLYFYDITNNGSAVGLFANRNHNAIFCGIALLAAIDRLQEEWGGSDWPFRIGGASIAALLVIGILVNASRAGLLVLVLVFALTSIRQFIMLRSGDGYGKGSVALRLLYAVLPVAGAAILAAMLFAQNRLTGLTRLVEQDPLGEQRTQLLPYFWQMLQDYMPWGAGFGAFEQAYRTIEPAETLGPRYLNQAHNDWIQFFIEGGAFAAVILVLFAVLILRAAVKMVRSGSSGTAGRRQTLLALMLLALFAAGSLVDYPLRTPLAMIFAVYCLATVLRPVSGTDDALQVAHSQPKS
;
A
#
# COMPACT_ATOMS: atom_id res chain seq x y z
N MET A 1 40.72 46.34 19.08
CA MET A 1 40.94 44.91 18.77
C MET A 1 40.22 44.06 19.81
N ALA A 2 39.00 43.59 19.52
CA ALA A 2 38.21 42.76 20.42
C ALA A 2 38.06 41.35 19.81
N SER A 3 38.67 40.36 20.45
CA SER A 3 38.66 38.95 20.06
C SER A 3 37.50 38.24 20.75
N SER A 4 36.40 38.01 20.03
CA SER A 4 35.27 37.19 20.47
C SER A 4 35.52 35.72 20.05
N ARG A 5 35.96 34.87 20.98
CA ARG A 5 35.96 33.41 20.82
C ARG A 5 34.54 32.88 21.07
N LYS A 6 33.83 32.56 19.97
CA LYS A 6 32.59 31.78 19.97
C LYS A 6 32.82 30.43 20.67
N LYS A 7 32.20 30.22 21.83
CA LYS A 7 31.98 28.88 22.40
C LYS A 7 30.97 28.16 21.50
N SER A 8 31.41 27.11 20.80
CA SER A 8 30.49 26.20 20.11
C SER A 8 29.77 25.37 21.16
N ALA A 9 28.45 25.52 21.24
CA ALA A 9 27.60 24.60 21.97
C ALA A 9 27.63 23.25 21.24
N ARG A 10 28.49 22.33 21.72
CA ARG A 10 28.37 20.91 21.40
C ARG A 10 27.01 20.44 21.93
N GLN A 11 26.03 20.28 21.04
CA GLN A 11 24.87 19.44 21.31
C GLN A 11 25.39 18.04 21.64
N ARG A 12 25.39 17.69 22.93
CA ARG A 12 25.64 16.32 23.38
C ARG A 12 24.50 15.46 22.84
N ALA A 13 24.84 14.44 22.05
CA ALA A 13 23.92 13.37 21.73
C ALA A 13 23.45 12.73 23.04
N VAL A 14 22.15 12.77 23.30
CA VAL A 14 21.53 12.05 24.42
C VAL A 14 21.64 10.55 24.11
N PRO A 15 22.16 9.72 25.02
CA PRO A 15 22.18 8.28 24.81
C PRO A 15 20.74 7.75 24.87
N LEU A 16 20.24 7.20 23.76
CA LEU A 16 18.96 6.50 23.70
C LEU A 16 19.12 5.11 24.35
N SER A 17 19.15 5.09 25.68
CA SER A 17 18.89 3.89 26.49
C SER A 17 17.46 3.88 27.06
N GLY A 18 16.64 4.89 26.72
CA GLY A 18 15.22 4.92 27.00
C GLY A 18 14.43 4.16 25.95
N ASN A 19 13.43 3.39 26.38
CA ASN A 19 12.52 2.66 25.51
C ASN A 19 11.84 3.63 24.54
N VAL A 20 12.15 3.53 23.24
CA VAL A 20 11.70 4.45 22.16
C VAL A 20 10.17 4.59 22.11
N PHE A 21 9.44 3.63 22.69
CA PHE A 21 7.98 3.60 22.73
C PHE A 21 7.36 4.09 24.05
N ALA A 22 8.16 4.41 25.08
CA ALA A 22 7.64 4.76 26.41
C ALA A 22 6.81 6.05 26.43
N ASP A 23 7.14 7.01 25.56
CA ASP A 23 6.52 8.34 25.53
C ASP A 23 5.56 8.54 24.33
N MET A 24 5.07 7.46 23.73
CA MET A 24 4.14 7.55 22.58
C MET A 24 2.72 7.93 23.01
N SER A 25 2.03 8.76 22.22
CA SER A 25 0.66 9.18 22.53
C SER A 25 -0.34 8.04 22.42
N ARG A 26 -1.54 8.28 22.97
CA ARG A 26 -2.69 7.38 22.81
C ARG A 26 -3.07 7.18 21.33
N ALA A 27 -2.81 8.16 20.47
CA ALA A 27 -3.08 8.03 19.03
C ALA A 27 -2.15 7.02 18.37
N PHE A 28 -0.85 7.03 18.73
CA PHE A 28 0.11 6.03 18.27
C PHE A 28 -0.32 4.62 18.65
N TRP A 29 -0.61 4.37 19.93
CA TRP A 29 -1.04 3.06 20.39
C TRP A 29 -2.40 2.64 19.82
N GLY A 30 -3.33 3.59 19.65
CA GLY A 30 -4.61 3.35 18.98
C GLY A 30 -4.42 2.92 17.52
N PHE A 31 -3.49 3.55 16.79
CA PHE A 31 -3.13 3.12 15.44
C PHE A 31 -2.43 1.78 15.42
N ALA A 32 -1.48 1.52 16.33
CA ALA A 32 -0.78 0.25 16.39
C ALA A 32 -1.77 -0.89 16.61
N ALA A 33 -2.68 -0.74 17.59
CA ALA A 33 -3.75 -1.69 17.84
C ALA A 33 -4.68 -1.85 16.63
N PHE A 34 -5.09 -0.74 16.00
CA PHE A 34 -5.94 -0.78 14.81
C PHE A 34 -5.24 -1.47 13.62
N ALA A 35 -3.96 -1.17 13.38
CA ALA A 35 -3.17 -1.79 12.32
C ALA A 35 -2.95 -3.28 12.56
N SER A 36 -2.71 -3.71 13.81
CA SER A 36 -2.66 -5.13 14.18
C SER A 36 -4.01 -5.81 13.97
N PHE A 37 -5.11 -5.16 14.33
CA PHE A 37 -6.46 -5.68 14.08
C PHE A 37 -6.74 -5.82 12.57
N VAL A 38 -6.41 -4.79 11.77
CA VAL A 38 -6.48 -4.85 10.31
C VAL A 38 -5.56 -5.95 9.76
N ALA A 39 -4.40 -6.18 10.36
CA ALA A 39 -3.46 -7.19 9.90
C ALA A 39 -4.00 -8.62 10.04
N LEU A 40 -4.78 -8.88 11.09
CA LEU A 40 -5.39 -10.18 11.34
C LEU A 40 -6.63 -10.44 10.49
N LEU A 41 -7.43 -9.40 10.18
CA LEU A 41 -8.72 -9.56 9.49
C LEU A 41 -8.71 -9.10 8.02
N GLY A 42 -7.72 -8.32 7.60
CA GLY A 42 -7.75 -7.47 6.40
C GLY A 42 -6.73 -7.83 5.31
N GLY A 43 -6.31 -9.09 5.26
CA GLY A 43 -5.38 -9.63 4.25
C GLY A 43 -6.06 -10.24 3.02
N ALA A 44 -7.39 -10.19 2.93
CA ALA A 44 -8.16 -10.62 1.77
C ALA A 44 -8.88 -9.44 1.09
N SER A 45 -9.13 -9.57 -0.21
CA SER A 45 -9.75 -8.54 -1.07
C SER A 45 -11.12 -8.95 -1.60
N ARG A 46 -11.56 -10.19 -1.36
CA ARG A 46 -12.87 -10.67 -1.81
C ARG A 46 -13.99 -10.07 -0.95
N TYR A 47 -15.16 -9.91 -1.54
CA TYR A 47 -16.32 -9.31 -0.87
C TYR A 47 -17.02 -10.26 0.11
N ASP A 48 -16.83 -11.57 -0.04
CA ASP A 48 -17.48 -12.65 0.70
C ASP A 48 -16.70 -13.11 1.95
N VAL A 49 -15.60 -12.42 2.29
CA VAL A 49 -14.79 -12.74 3.47
C VAL A 49 -15.50 -12.26 4.73
N GLU A 50 -15.82 -13.20 5.63
CA GLU A 50 -16.63 -12.97 6.84
C GLU A 50 -16.00 -12.00 7.85
N SER A 51 -14.67 -11.91 7.88
CA SER A 51 -13.95 -11.00 8.78
C SER A 51 -14.09 -9.52 8.36
N LEU A 52 -14.37 -9.23 7.08
CA LEU A 52 -14.38 -7.86 6.55
C LEU A 52 -15.55 -7.01 7.05
N PRO A 53 -16.80 -7.51 7.17
CA PRO A 53 -17.87 -6.78 7.82
C PRO A 53 -17.51 -6.32 9.24
N VAL A 54 -16.95 -7.21 10.07
CA VAL A 54 -16.51 -6.89 11.44
C VAL A 54 -15.42 -5.81 11.40
N LEU A 55 -14.42 -5.99 10.53
CA LEU A 55 -13.33 -5.04 10.35
C LEU A 55 -13.86 -3.64 9.98
N ARG A 56 -14.85 -3.55 9.09
CA ARG A 56 -15.44 -2.28 8.63
C ARG A 56 -16.26 -1.62 9.72
N VAL A 57 -17.07 -2.36 10.48
CA VAL A 57 -17.85 -1.79 11.61
C VAL A 57 -16.89 -1.19 12.64
N VAL A 58 -15.85 -1.93 13.05
CA VAL A 58 -14.83 -1.41 13.97
C VAL A 58 -14.13 -0.20 13.37
N SER A 59 -13.83 -0.21 12.07
CA SER A 59 -13.21 0.93 11.38
C SER A 59 -14.12 2.18 11.40
N VAL A 60 -15.43 2.03 11.21
CA VAL A 60 -16.39 3.14 11.33
C VAL A 60 -16.42 3.69 12.76
N LEU A 61 -16.41 2.82 13.78
CA LEU A 61 -16.37 3.25 15.18
C LEU A 61 -15.07 3.99 15.52
N VAL A 62 -13.92 3.47 15.06
CA VAL A 62 -12.60 4.11 15.23
C VAL A 62 -12.56 5.45 14.51
N LEU A 63 -13.07 5.52 13.27
CA LEU A 63 -13.17 6.77 12.51
C LEU A 63 -14.04 7.79 13.24
N ALA A 64 -15.23 7.40 13.69
CA ALA A 64 -16.15 8.27 14.42
C ALA A 64 -15.51 8.80 15.71
N PHE A 65 -14.86 7.92 16.49
CA PHE A 65 -14.16 8.30 17.72
C PHE A 65 -12.99 9.24 17.44
N ALA A 66 -12.15 8.93 16.44
CA ALA A 66 -11.00 9.76 16.08
C ALA A 66 -11.43 11.12 15.50
N ALA A 67 -12.59 11.20 14.84
CA ALA A 67 -13.09 12.42 14.21
C ALA A 67 -13.91 13.31 15.16
N TRP A 68 -14.56 12.77 16.20
CA TRP A 68 -15.54 13.48 17.05
C TRP A 68 -15.04 14.86 17.52
N LYS A 69 -13.80 14.95 17.98
CA LYS A 69 -13.20 16.21 18.51
C LYS A 69 -11.95 16.63 17.75
N MET A 70 -11.83 16.23 16.48
CA MET A 70 -10.63 16.54 15.70
C MET A 70 -10.56 18.05 15.41
N PRO A 71 -9.49 18.75 15.84
CA PRO A 71 -9.35 20.16 15.56
C PRO A 71 -8.97 20.38 14.08
N ALA A 72 -9.33 21.55 13.55
CA ALA A 72 -9.24 21.85 12.12
C ALA A 72 -7.79 21.81 11.58
N ASP A 73 -6.79 22.11 12.41
CA ASP A 73 -5.36 22.01 12.09
C ASP A 73 -4.93 20.55 11.83
N ARG A 74 -5.39 19.61 12.66
CA ARG A 74 -5.13 18.17 12.49
C ARG A 74 -5.79 17.63 11.22
N LEU A 75 -7.02 18.06 10.95
CA LEU A 75 -7.72 17.74 9.71
C LEU A 75 -6.97 18.27 8.47
N ARG A 76 -6.45 19.50 8.53
CA ARG A 76 -5.64 20.09 7.46
C ARG A 76 -4.37 19.29 7.18
N ALA A 77 -3.81 18.61 8.18
CA ALA A 77 -2.59 17.80 8.02
C ALA A 77 -2.81 16.55 7.15
N VAL A 78 -4.05 16.09 7.00
CA VAL A 78 -4.44 14.92 6.18
C VAL A 78 -5.43 15.26 5.07
N LYS A 79 -5.64 16.55 4.78
CA LYS A 79 -6.69 17.03 3.86
C LYS A 79 -6.66 16.38 2.48
N TRP A 80 -5.48 16.23 1.88
CA TRP A 80 -5.36 15.74 0.50
C TRP A 80 -5.62 14.24 0.39
N PRO A 81 -5.06 13.37 1.26
CA PRO A 81 -5.49 11.99 1.33
C PRO A 81 -7.00 11.85 1.60
N MET A 82 -7.60 12.69 2.47
CA MET A 82 -9.05 12.69 2.70
C MET A 82 -9.85 13.10 1.46
N VAL A 83 -9.40 14.11 0.71
CA VAL A 83 -10.05 14.51 -0.55
C VAL A 83 -10.02 13.37 -1.56
N LEU A 84 -8.89 12.67 -1.71
CA LEU A 84 -8.80 11.53 -2.63
C LEU A 84 -9.74 10.39 -2.23
N LEU A 85 -9.81 10.04 -0.94
CA LEU A 85 -10.77 9.05 -0.43
C LEU A 85 -12.23 9.53 -0.61
N GLY A 86 -12.50 10.80 -0.36
CA GLY A 86 -13.82 11.39 -0.52
C GLY A 86 -14.28 11.40 -1.98
N LEU A 87 -13.37 11.64 -2.93
CA LEU A 87 -13.67 11.55 -4.36
C LEU A 87 -13.97 10.11 -4.78
N LEU A 88 -13.22 9.12 -4.28
CA LEU A 88 -13.54 7.70 -4.50
C LEU A 88 -14.93 7.35 -3.96
N ALA A 89 -15.24 7.77 -2.73
CA ALA A 89 -16.54 7.56 -2.12
C ALA A 89 -17.66 8.24 -2.92
N ALA A 90 -17.44 9.48 -3.39
CA ALA A 90 -18.40 10.21 -4.22
C ALA A 90 -18.66 9.50 -5.55
N THR A 91 -17.62 8.97 -6.21
CA THR A 91 -17.77 8.17 -7.42
C THR A 91 -18.62 6.92 -7.15
N MET A 92 -18.36 6.20 -6.06
CA MET A 92 -19.13 5.00 -5.71
C MET A 92 -20.60 5.33 -5.39
N VAL A 93 -20.87 6.42 -4.66
CA VAL A 93 -22.23 6.88 -4.36
C VAL A 93 -22.98 7.26 -5.65
N MET A 94 -22.31 7.96 -6.56
CA MET A 94 -22.89 8.29 -7.86
C MET A 94 -23.19 7.04 -8.69
N GLN A 95 -22.29 6.05 -8.70
CA GLN A 95 -22.51 4.78 -9.40
C GLN A 95 -23.72 3.98 -8.85
N LEU A 96 -24.14 4.26 -7.62
CA LEU A 96 -25.32 3.64 -6.99
C LEU A 96 -26.64 4.34 -7.33
N ILE A 97 -26.60 5.49 -8.01
CA ILE A 97 -27.81 6.20 -8.46
C ILE A 97 -28.54 5.34 -9.49
N LYS A 98 -29.83 5.12 -9.25
CA LYS A 98 -30.73 4.41 -10.17
C LYS A 98 -31.17 5.31 -11.31
N LEU A 99 -31.09 4.79 -12.52
CA LEU A 99 -31.55 5.43 -13.75
C LEU A 99 -32.86 4.79 -14.21
N PRO A 100 -33.73 5.56 -14.89
CA PRO A 100 -34.91 5.01 -15.54
C PRO A 100 -34.51 4.05 -16.69
N PRO A 101 -35.35 3.05 -17.01
CA PRO A 101 -35.07 2.08 -18.07
C PRO A 101 -34.70 2.71 -19.41
N SER A 102 -35.38 3.80 -19.79
CA SER A 102 -35.16 4.52 -21.05
C SER A 102 -33.75 5.08 -21.23
N ILE A 103 -33.04 5.36 -20.14
CA ILE A 103 -31.64 5.82 -20.16
C ILE A 103 -30.70 4.65 -19.90
N TRP A 104 -31.08 3.75 -18.99
CA TRP A 104 -30.22 2.68 -18.51
C TRP A 104 -29.93 1.63 -19.59
N GLN A 105 -30.91 1.30 -20.42
CA GLN A 105 -30.78 0.29 -21.48
C GLN A 105 -29.76 0.70 -22.56
N ASP A 106 -29.56 2.00 -22.77
CA ASP A 106 -28.65 2.54 -23.79
C ASP A 106 -27.18 2.49 -23.33
N LEU A 107 -26.93 2.19 -22.05
CA LEU A 107 -25.57 2.00 -21.55
C LEU A 107 -24.97 0.71 -22.10
N ALA A 108 -23.66 0.71 -22.39
CA ALA A 108 -22.99 -0.46 -22.95
C ALA A 108 -23.08 -1.67 -22.02
N GLY A 109 -23.26 -2.86 -22.62
CA GLY A 109 -23.41 -4.13 -21.89
C GLY A 109 -24.73 -4.29 -21.13
N ARG A 110 -25.71 -3.39 -21.31
CA ARG A 110 -27.03 -3.46 -20.64
C ARG A 110 -28.13 -4.13 -21.45
N ASP A 111 -27.98 -4.21 -22.77
CA ASP A 111 -28.97 -4.83 -23.67
C ASP A 111 -29.37 -6.25 -23.24
N ILE A 112 -28.39 -7.12 -22.99
CA ILE A 112 -28.66 -8.50 -22.57
C ILE A 112 -29.45 -8.57 -21.25
N ILE A 113 -29.12 -7.69 -20.30
CA ILE A 113 -29.79 -7.62 -19.00
C ILE A 113 -31.21 -7.08 -19.16
N TYR A 114 -31.39 -6.07 -20.01
CA TYR A 114 -32.70 -5.50 -20.32
C TYR A 114 -33.60 -6.53 -21.00
N ARG A 115 -33.12 -7.26 -22.00
CA ARG A 115 -33.86 -8.32 -22.70
C ARG A 115 -34.29 -9.46 -21.77
N ILE A 116 -33.43 -9.86 -20.83
CA ILE A 116 -33.80 -10.81 -19.77
C ILE A 116 -34.89 -10.22 -18.88
N GLY A 117 -34.80 -8.93 -18.53
CA GLY A 117 -35.80 -8.21 -17.76
C GLY A 117 -37.17 -8.19 -18.44
N VAL A 118 -37.24 -7.85 -19.74
CA VAL A 118 -38.47 -7.87 -20.54
C VAL A 118 -39.09 -9.28 -20.56
N ALA A 119 -38.27 -10.31 -20.80
CA ALA A 119 -38.76 -11.70 -20.78
C ALA A 119 -39.31 -12.14 -19.42
N ALA A 120 -38.85 -11.50 -18.34
CA ALA A 120 -39.30 -11.74 -16.97
C ALA A 120 -40.43 -10.80 -16.50
N GLY A 121 -40.95 -9.91 -17.35
CA GLY A 121 -41.96 -8.90 -16.97
C GLY A 121 -41.42 -7.81 -16.04
N MET A 122 -40.14 -7.45 -16.20
CA MET A 122 -39.38 -6.52 -15.35
C MET A 122 -38.82 -5.33 -16.14
N GLU A 123 -39.47 -4.93 -17.23
CA GLU A 123 -39.06 -3.85 -18.14
C GLU A 123 -38.98 -2.47 -17.46
N ASP A 124 -39.86 -2.19 -16.51
CA ASP A 124 -39.98 -0.86 -15.87
C ASP A 124 -39.06 -0.66 -14.64
N ILE A 125 -38.17 -1.61 -14.35
CA ILE A 125 -37.32 -1.55 -13.16
C ILE A 125 -36.18 -0.54 -13.35
N TRP A 126 -36.13 0.45 -12.45
CA TRP A 126 -35.01 1.39 -12.35
C TRP A 126 -33.76 0.69 -11.80
N ARG A 127 -32.65 0.82 -12.53
CA ARG A 127 -31.40 0.11 -12.24
C ARG A 127 -30.23 1.08 -12.06
N PRO A 128 -29.29 0.78 -11.15
CA PRO A 128 -28.15 1.65 -10.91
C PRO A 128 -27.11 1.62 -12.03
N ILE A 129 -26.28 2.65 -12.09
CA ILE A 129 -25.20 2.80 -13.07
C ILE A 129 -24.18 1.66 -12.95
N THR A 130 -23.86 1.22 -11.72
CA THR A 130 -22.97 0.06 -11.47
C THR A 130 -23.58 -1.26 -11.95
N PHE A 131 -22.74 -2.19 -12.42
CA PHE A 131 -23.12 -3.57 -12.71
C PHE A 131 -23.49 -4.37 -11.45
N SER A 132 -22.91 -4.04 -10.29
CA SER A 132 -23.14 -4.77 -9.04
C SER A 132 -23.30 -3.80 -7.87
N PRO A 133 -24.55 -3.46 -7.49
CA PRO A 133 -24.81 -2.55 -6.37
C PRO A 133 -24.23 -3.07 -5.07
N ALA A 134 -24.35 -4.37 -4.82
CA ALA A 134 -23.79 -5.01 -3.64
C ALA A 134 -22.27 -4.87 -3.57
N ALA A 135 -21.56 -5.09 -4.69
CA ALA A 135 -20.11 -4.95 -4.74
C ALA A 135 -19.65 -3.48 -4.62
N THR A 136 -20.40 -2.54 -5.17
CA THR A 136 -20.11 -1.10 -5.03
C THR A 136 -20.38 -0.59 -3.62
N TRP A 137 -21.46 -1.03 -2.97
CA TRP A 137 -21.66 -0.78 -1.53
C TRP A 137 -20.55 -1.39 -0.67
N ASN A 138 -20.14 -2.62 -0.97
CA ASN A 138 -19.02 -3.29 -0.31
C ASN A 138 -17.71 -2.49 -0.46
N SER A 139 -17.45 -1.97 -1.66
CA SER A 139 -16.28 -1.14 -1.95
C SER A 139 -16.33 0.19 -1.21
N LEU A 140 -17.49 0.85 -1.18
CA LEU A 140 -17.71 2.09 -0.42
C LEU A 140 -17.49 1.88 1.08
N ALA A 141 -18.05 0.80 1.65
CA ALA A 141 -17.84 0.45 3.05
C ALA A 141 -16.38 0.12 3.37
N SER A 142 -15.63 -0.42 2.41
CA SER A 142 -14.20 -0.72 2.59
C SER A 142 -13.35 0.54 2.80
N LEU A 143 -13.78 1.71 2.28
CA LEU A 143 -13.08 2.98 2.47
C LEU A 143 -13.06 3.45 3.93
N ALA A 144 -13.91 2.89 4.79
CA ALA A 144 -13.88 3.16 6.23
C ALA A 144 -12.53 2.76 6.87
N VAL A 145 -11.88 1.70 6.38
CA VAL A 145 -10.60 1.21 6.94
C VAL A 145 -9.46 2.21 6.71
N PRO A 146 -9.13 2.63 5.46
CA PRO A 146 -8.12 3.65 5.24
C PRO A 146 -8.52 5.02 5.82
N ALA A 147 -9.82 5.36 5.88
CA ALA A 147 -10.28 6.59 6.51
C ALA A 147 -10.01 6.61 8.03
N ALA A 148 -10.27 5.50 8.74
CA ALA A 148 -9.98 5.36 10.16
C ALA A 148 -8.48 5.45 10.45
N ALA A 149 -7.65 4.76 9.67
CA ALA A 149 -6.19 4.85 9.76
C ALA A 149 -5.72 6.30 9.56
N LEU A 150 -6.26 7.00 8.55
CA LEU A 150 -5.92 8.37 8.25
C LEU A 150 -6.34 9.35 9.37
N ALA A 151 -7.50 9.13 9.99
CA ALA A 151 -7.97 9.92 11.11
C ALA A 151 -7.06 9.74 12.34
N LEU A 152 -6.61 8.53 12.64
CA LEU A 152 -5.63 8.26 13.70
C LEU A 152 -4.27 8.91 13.40
N LEU A 153 -3.79 8.82 12.16
CA LEU A 153 -2.55 9.47 11.73
C LEU A 153 -2.62 11.00 11.86
N ALA A 154 -3.81 11.60 11.67
CA ALA A 154 -4.00 13.05 11.80
C ALA A 154 -3.62 13.56 13.20
N TRP A 155 -3.86 12.76 14.25
CA TRP A 155 -3.52 13.08 15.63
C TRP A 155 -2.03 12.96 15.96
N MET A 156 -1.29 12.18 15.19
CA MET A 156 0.14 11.95 15.44
C MET A 156 1.03 13.08 14.95
N ASP A 157 2.12 13.32 15.67
CA ASP A 157 3.18 14.20 15.21
C ASP A 157 4.09 13.54 14.16
N ARG A 158 5.18 14.21 13.75
CA ARG A 158 6.11 13.68 12.74
C ARG A 158 6.98 12.53 13.29
N ALA A 159 7.32 12.56 14.57
CA ALA A 159 8.17 11.55 15.20
C ALA A 159 7.37 10.26 15.39
N GLU A 160 6.13 10.35 15.87
CA GLU A 160 5.24 9.21 16.06
C GLU A 160 4.91 8.51 14.74
N ARG A 161 4.56 9.27 13.69
CA ARG A 161 4.34 8.70 12.34
C ARG A 161 5.58 7.97 11.85
N ARG A 162 6.79 8.49 12.11
CA ARG A 162 8.03 7.80 11.77
C ARG A 162 8.13 6.45 12.47
N GLN A 163 7.74 6.38 13.75
CA GLN A 163 7.74 5.12 14.51
C GLN A 163 6.65 4.15 14.04
N THR A 164 5.56 4.64 13.43
CA THR A 164 4.52 3.78 12.83
C THR A 164 5.07 2.83 11.78
N LEU A 165 6.20 3.15 11.12
CA LEU A 165 6.87 2.21 10.22
C LEU A 165 7.25 0.91 10.92
N TRP A 166 7.66 0.93 12.19
CA TRP A 166 7.98 -0.28 12.92
C TRP A 166 6.77 -1.18 13.10
N VAL A 167 5.55 -0.61 13.22
CA VAL A 167 4.32 -1.40 13.24
C VAL A 167 4.15 -2.19 11.94
N PHE A 168 4.32 -1.54 10.78
CA PHE A 168 4.25 -2.21 9.48
C PHE A 168 5.38 -3.23 9.26
N VAL A 169 6.59 -2.90 9.71
CA VAL A 169 7.75 -3.82 9.65
C VAL A 169 7.49 -5.06 10.51
N SER A 170 6.98 -4.90 11.72
CA SER A 170 6.62 -6.02 12.61
C SER A 170 5.50 -6.88 12.02
N ILE A 171 4.47 -6.26 11.44
CA ILE A 171 3.40 -6.98 10.74
C ILE A 171 3.97 -7.76 9.54
N GLY A 172 4.85 -7.14 8.75
CA GLY A 172 5.49 -7.79 7.60
C GLY A 172 6.39 -8.95 8.03
N ALA A 173 7.16 -8.78 9.09
CA ALA A 173 8.03 -9.81 9.65
C ALA A 173 7.21 -11.00 10.17
N PHE A 174 6.11 -10.72 10.87
CA PHE A 174 5.17 -11.74 11.33
C PHE A 174 4.52 -12.47 10.14
N SER A 175 4.09 -11.74 9.10
CA SER A 175 3.53 -12.33 7.89
C SER A 175 4.54 -13.21 7.14
N ALA A 176 5.80 -12.78 7.04
CA ALA A 176 6.88 -13.56 6.44
C ALA A 176 7.16 -14.84 7.25
N PHE A 177 7.24 -14.74 8.57
CA PHE A 177 7.39 -15.90 9.45
C PHE A 177 6.23 -16.88 9.29
N LEU A 178 4.99 -16.40 9.37
CA LEU A 178 3.79 -17.21 9.18
C LEU A 178 3.79 -17.90 7.82
N GLY A 179 4.20 -17.19 6.75
CA GLY A 179 4.33 -17.76 5.41
C GLY A 179 5.36 -18.91 5.32
N VAL A 180 6.48 -18.81 6.05
CA VAL A 180 7.47 -19.90 6.14
C VAL A 180 6.87 -21.09 6.89
N VAL A 181 6.15 -20.85 8.00
CA VAL A 181 5.51 -21.91 8.78
C VAL A 181 4.40 -22.61 7.99
N GLN A 182 3.57 -21.87 7.25
CA GLN A 182 2.52 -22.43 6.38
C GLN A 182 3.08 -23.40 5.34
N LEU A 183 4.27 -23.12 4.78
CA LEU A 183 4.93 -24.03 3.86
C LEU A 183 5.60 -25.22 4.54
N ALA A 184 6.13 -25.03 5.73
CA ALA A 184 6.72 -26.12 6.52
C ALA A 184 5.65 -27.09 7.03
N LEU A 185 4.42 -26.60 7.25
CA LEU A 185 3.28 -27.35 7.77
C LEU A 185 2.05 -27.24 6.85
N PRO A 186 2.07 -27.80 5.62
CA PRO A 186 0.98 -27.62 4.65
C PRO A 186 -0.37 -28.19 5.09
N SER A 187 -0.37 -29.16 6.02
CA SER A 187 -1.58 -29.80 6.55
C SER A 187 -2.21 -29.04 7.74
N ALA A 188 -1.61 -27.93 8.16
CA ALA A 188 -2.12 -27.13 9.27
C ALA A 188 -3.08 -26.05 8.74
N ASP A 189 -4.31 -26.45 8.40
CA ASP A 189 -5.32 -25.58 7.81
C ASP A 189 -5.61 -24.33 8.66
N ASN A 190 -5.50 -24.45 9.99
CA ASN A 190 -5.68 -23.33 10.94
C ASN A 190 -4.64 -22.20 10.82
N LEU A 191 -3.55 -22.41 10.05
CA LEU A 191 -2.57 -21.37 9.74
C LEU A 191 -3.01 -20.48 8.57
N TYR A 192 -4.03 -20.87 7.81
CA TYR A 192 -4.61 -20.10 6.72
C TYR A 192 -5.84 -19.36 7.23
N PHE A 193 -5.81 -18.02 7.19
CA PHE A 193 -6.86 -17.19 7.80
C PHE A 193 -8.11 -17.02 6.92
N TYR A 194 -8.09 -17.53 5.69
CA TYR A 194 -9.16 -17.36 4.71
C TYR A 194 -9.40 -18.67 3.97
N ASP A 195 -10.67 -19.06 3.84
CA ASP A 195 -11.07 -20.30 3.16
C ASP A 195 -10.63 -20.33 1.69
N ILE A 196 -10.74 -19.18 1.01
CA ILE A 196 -10.31 -19.03 -0.38
C ILE A 196 -8.94 -18.34 -0.39
N THR A 197 -7.89 -19.16 -0.49
CA THR A 197 -6.49 -18.73 -0.42
C THR A 197 -5.59 -19.56 -1.35
N ASN A 198 -4.33 -19.14 -1.56
CA ASN A 198 -3.34 -19.96 -2.23
C ASN A 198 -2.78 -21.05 -1.28
N ASN A 199 -3.57 -22.12 -1.06
CA ASN A 199 -3.16 -23.26 -0.25
C ASN A 199 -1.84 -23.87 -0.74
N GLY A 200 -0.98 -24.26 0.20
CA GLY A 200 0.36 -24.76 -0.10
C GLY A 200 1.36 -23.68 -0.59
N SER A 201 1.03 -22.39 -0.43
CA SER A 201 1.95 -21.26 -0.66
C SER A 201 2.17 -20.44 0.61
N ALA A 202 3.25 -19.64 0.64
CA ALA A 202 3.56 -18.70 1.73
C ALA A 202 2.68 -17.44 1.68
N VAL A 203 1.41 -17.56 2.06
CA VAL A 203 0.45 -16.44 2.00
C VAL A 203 0.52 -15.52 3.23
N GLY A 204 1.15 -15.96 4.32
CA GLY A 204 1.28 -15.19 5.55
C GLY A 204 -0.09 -14.75 6.07
N LEU A 205 -0.23 -13.45 6.37
CA LEU A 205 -1.48 -12.81 6.79
C LEU A 205 -2.48 -12.56 5.65
N PHE A 206 -2.12 -12.87 4.40
CA PHE A 206 -2.93 -12.59 3.22
C PHE A 206 -3.60 -13.85 2.68
N ALA A 207 -4.63 -13.67 1.84
CA ALA A 207 -5.20 -14.76 1.05
C ALA A 207 -4.42 -15.03 -0.25
N ASN A 208 -3.69 -14.01 -0.74
CA ASN A 208 -2.94 -14.08 -1.98
C ASN A 208 -1.44 -14.02 -1.70
N ARG A 209 -0.71 -15.00 -2.23
CA ARG A 209 0.75 -15.11 -2.07
C ARG A 209 1.49 -13.89 -2.61
N ASN A 210 1.05 -13.32 -3.75
CA ASN A 210 1.64 -12.10 -4.31
C ASN A 210 1.45 -10.91 -3.39
N HIS A 211 0.26 -10.76 -2.77
CA HIS A 211 -0.01 -9.65 -1.86
C HIS A 211 0.91 -9.70 -0.64
N ASN A 212 1.14 -10.90 -0.09
CA ASN A 212 2.12 -11.11 0.97
C ASN A 212 3.54 -10.71 0.56
N ALA A 213 4.00 -11.17 -0.61
CA ALA A 213 5.35 -10.85 -1.08
C ALA A 213 5.56 -9.35 -1.36
N ILE A 214 4.56 -8.69 -1.96
CA ILE A 214 4.57 -7.23 -2.18
C ILE A 214 4.63 -6.51 -0.83
N PHE A 215 3.79 -6.89 0.13
CA PHE A 215 3.78 -6.28 1.46
C PHE A 215 5.11 -6.48 2.20
N CYS A 216 5.68 -7.68 2.15
CA CYS A 216 6.99 -7.99 2.73
C CYS A 216 8.11 -7.13 2.11
N GLY A 217 8.08 -6.91 0.79
CA GLY A 217 9.05 -6.03 0.12
C GLY A 217 8.92 -4.56 0.52
N ILE A 218 7.69 -4.06 0.68
CA ILE A 218 7.44 -2.69 1.15
C ILE A 218 7.90 -2.54 2.61
N ALA A 219 7.59 -3.54 3.46
CA ALA A 219 8.09 -3.60 4.83
C ALA A 219 9.63 -3.70 4.90
N LEU A 220 10.27 -4.42 3.97
CA LEU A 220 11.72 -4.53 3.88
C LEU A 220 12.38 -3.17 3.59
N LEU A 221 11.83 -2.40 2.63
CA LEU A 221 12.34 -1.06 2.36
C LEU A 221 12.21 -0.13 3.58
N ALA A 222 11.10 -0.23 4.31
CA ALA A 222 10.91 0.51 5.56
C ALA A 222 11.91 0.08 6.65
N ALA A 223 12.15 -1.22 6.82
CA ALA A 223 13.10 -1.75 7.79
C ALA A 223 14.54 -1.30 7.48
N ILE A 224 14.96 -1.39 6.21
CA ILE A 224 16.27 -0.93 5.75
C ILE A 224 16.46 0.56 6.06
N ASP A 225 15.46 1.40 5.78
CA ASP A 225 15.58 2.83 6.05
C ASP A 225 15.74 3.13 7.55
N ARG A 226 14.97 2.46 8.41
CA ARG A 226 15.07 2.65 9.87
C ARG A 226 16.41 2.17 10.42
N LEU A 227 16.92 1.06 9.91
CA LEU A 227 18.25 0.55 10.30
C LEU A 227 19.36 1.50 9.88
N GLN A 228 19.28 2.07 8.67
CA GLN A 228 20.26 3.04 8.19
C GLN A 228 20.21 4.34 8.99
N GLU A 229 19.02 4.79 9.39
CA GLU A 229 18.84 5.99 10.21
C GLU A 229 19.49 5.86 11.58
N GLU A 230 19.36 4.70 12.21
CA GLU A 230 19.84 4.48 13.58
C GLU A 230 21.22 3.83 13.64
N TRP A 231 21.83 3.49 12.50
CA TRP A 231 23.09 2.74 12.43
C TRP A 231 24.23 3.37 13.26
N GLY A 232 24.38 4.68 13.23
CA GLY A 232 25.46 5.39 13.93
C GLY A 232 25.27 5.53 15.45
N GLY A 233 24.04 5.35 15.96
CA GLY A 233 23.69 5.59 17.37
C GLY A 233 23.10 4.38 18.10
N SER A 234 22.78 3.32 17.38
CA SER A 234 22.24 2.06 17.92
C SER A 234 23.33 1.16 18.52
N ASP A 235 22.93 0.37 19.51
CA ASP A 235 23.70 -0.72 20.07
C ASP A 235 23.73 -1.95 19.15
N TRP A 236 24.61 -2.91 19.43
CA TRP A 236 24.75 -4.12 18.61
C TRP A 236 23.48 -5.00 18.59
N PRO A 237 22.70 -5.18 19.68
CA PRO A 237 21.50 -6.01 19.66
C PRO A 237 20.44 -5.44 18.72
N PHE A 238 20.24 -4.12 18.69
CA PHE A 238 19.31 -3.50 17.76
C PHE A 238 19.68 -3.77 16.30
N ARG A 239 20.97 -3.64 15.96
CA ARG A 239 21.46 -3.87 14.60
C ARG A 239 21.27 -5.32 14.16
N ILE A 240 21.57 -6.27 15.05
CA ILE A 240 21.36 -7.69 14.78
C ILE A 240 19.87 -7.99 14.64
N GLY A 241 19.03 -7.52 15.57
CA GLY A 241 17.59 -7.73 15.50
C GLY A 241 16.98 -7.19 14.21
N GLY A 242 17.35 -5.98 13.81
CA GLY A 242 16.89 -5.42 12.54
C GLY A 242 17.42 -6.15 11.31
N ALA A 243 18.70 -6.57 11.31
CA ALA A 243 19.25 -7.39 10.23
C ALA A 243 18.53 -8.74 10.12
N SER A 244 18.19 -9.37 11.25
CA SER A 244 17.39 -10.60 11.30
C SER A 244 15.99 -10.39 10.74
N ILE A 245 15.32 -9.28 11.07
CA ILE A 245 14.02 -8.92 10.50
C ILE A 245 14.12 -8.72 8.99
N ALA A 246 15.13 -8.01 8.50
CA ALA A 246 15.34 -7.80 7.08
C ALA A 246 15.61 -9.14 6.35
N ALA A 247 16.42 -10.02 6.94
CA ALA A 247 16.68 -11.34 6.40
C ALA A 247 15.40 -12.19 6.34
N LEU A 248 14.59 -12.18 7.40
CA LEU A 248 13.30 -12.87 7.44
C LEU A 248 12.35 -12.38 6.35
N LEU A 249 12.27 -11.06 6.12
CA LEU A 249 11.46 -10.48 5.05
C LEU A 249 11.93 -10.92 3.66
N VAL A 250 13.25 -10.94 3.42
CA VAL A 250 13.83 -11.46 2.16
C VAL A 250 13.48 -12.93 1.99
N ILE A 251 13.66 -13.75 3.03
CA ILE A 251 13.30 -15.17 3.01
C ILE A 251 11.81 -15.33 2.68
N GLY A 252 10.92 -14.59 3.34
CA GLY A 252 9.48 -14.62 3.09
C GLY A 252 9.12 -14.30 1.64
N ILE A 253 9.82 -13.37 1.00
CA ILE A 253 9.63 -13.05 -0.43
C ILE A 253 10.13 -14.19 -1.33
N LEU A 254 11.33 -14.71 -1.07
CA LEU A 254 11.96 -15.74 -1.92
C LEU A 254 11.20 -17.07 -1.84
N VAL A 255 10.76 -17.44 -0.66
CA VAL A 255 10.02 -18.67 -0.38
C VAL A 255 8.63 -18.66 -1.03
N ASN A 256 8.04 -17.49 -1.24
CA ASN A 256 6.80 -17.31 -1.97
C ASN A 256 6.91 -17.69 -3.47
N ALA A 257 8.14 -17.63 -4.00
CA ALA A 257 8.48 -18.00 -5.37
C ALA A 257 7.61 -17.32 -6.46
N SER A 258 7.13 -16.09 -6.19
CA SER A 258 6.30 -15.35 -7.14
C SER A 258 7.07 -14.30 -7.94
N ARG A 259 6.71 -14.13 -9.21
CA ARG A 259 7.30 -13.11 -10.11
C ARG A 259 7.10 -11.70 -9.56
N ALA A 260 5.94 -11.44 -8.98
CA ALA A 260 5.62 -10.16 -8.35
C ALA A 260 6.52 -9.88 -7.13
N GLY A 261 6.69 -10.86 -6.24
CA GLY A 261 7.54 -10.72 -5.06
C GLY A 261 9.00 -10.45 -5.42
N LEU A 262 9.50 -11.18 -6.39
CA LEU A 262 10.84 -10.98 -6.94
C LEU A 262 11.03 -9.59 -7.56
N LEU A 263 10.09 -9.13 -8.40
CA LEU A 263 10.15 -7.80 -9.01
C LEU A 263 10.24 -6.73 -7.92
N VAL A 264 9.40 -6.85 -6.88
CA VAL A 264 9.44 -5.94 -5.73
C VAL A 264 10.79 -6.01 -5.02
N LEU A 265 11.37 -7.19 -4.80
CA LEU A 265 12.68 -7.33 -4.16
C LEU A 265 13.80 -6.63 -4.94
N VAL A 266 13.84 -6.80 -6.27
CA VAL A 266 14.77 -6.08 -7.16
C VAL A 266 14.58 -4.57 -7.04
N LEU A 267 13.32 -4.11 -7.05
CA LEU A 267 13.00 -2.70 -6.90
C LEU A 267 13.39 -2.15 -5.52
N VAL A 268 13.20 -2.90 -4.43
CA VAL A 268 13.63 -2.50 -3.08
C VAL A 268 15.13 -2.21 -3.06
N PHE A 269 15.94 -3.10 -3.63
CA PHE A 269 17.38 -2.90 -3.70
C PHE A 269 17.76 -1.71 -4.59
N ALA A 270 17.18 -1.60 -5.78
CA ALA A 270 17.44 -0.47 -6.68
C ALA A 270 17.06 0.88 -6.04
N LEU A 271 15.88 0.95 -5.41
CA LEU A 271 15.38 2.13 -4.73
C LEU A 271 16.26 2.48 -3.52
N THR A 272 16.68 1.49 -2.73
CA THR A 272 17.64 1.70 -1.62
C THR A 272 18.93 2.35 -2.13
N SER A 273 19.48 1.85 -3.23
CA SER A 273 20.69 2.41 -3.85
C SER A 273 20.51 3.82 -4.39
N ILE A 274 19.39 4.09 -5.08
CA ILE A 274 19.02 5.42 -5.57
C ILE A 274 18.91 6.40 -4.39
N ARG A 275 18.25 5.99 -3.30
CA ARG A 275 18.12 6.81 -2.08
C ARG A 275 19.49 7.13 -1.50
N GLN A 276 20.36 6.14 -1.35
CA GLN A 276 21.72 6.35 -0.83
C GLN A 276 22.50 7.34 -1.71
N PHE A 277 22.40 7.21 -3.04
CA PHE A 277 23.02 8.14 -3.97
C PHE A 277 22.48 9.58 -3.84
N ILE A 278 21.16 9.76 -3.71
CA ILE A 278 20.54 11.08 -3.51
C ILE A 278 21.01 11.71 -2.18
N MET A 279 21.07 10.90 -1.11
CA MET A 279 21.49 11.36 0.22
C MET A 279 22.97 11.73 0.25
N LEU A 280 23.82 10.97 -0.46
CA LEU A 280 25.24 11.27 -0.65
C LEU A 280 25.46 12.63 -1.31
N ARG A 281 24.79 12.88 -2.45
CA ARG A 281 24.93 14.14 -3.18
C ARG A 281 24.40 15.35 -2.42
N SER A 282 23.41 15.14 -1.56
CA SER A 282 22.77 16.24 -0.84
C SER A 282 23.51 16.63 0.45
N GLY A 283 24.57 15.89 0.84
CA GLY A 283 25.21 16.06 2.16
C GLY A 283 24.37 15.51 3.33
N ASP A 284 23.23 14.90 3.01
CA ASP A 284 22.18 14.44 3.93
C ASP A 284 22.35 12.96 4.27
N GLY A 285 23.52 12.36 4.06
CA GLY A 285 23.79 10.95 4.35
C GLY A 285 23.79 10.62 5.85
N TYR A 286 23.46 9.38 6.18
CA TYR A 286 23.61 8.86 7.54
C TYR A 286 25.10 8.65 7.86
N GLY A 287 25.71 9.59 8.61
CA GLY A 287 27.02 9.42 9.26
C GLY A 287 28.26 9.97 8.52
N LYS A 288 29.43 9.88 9.17
CA LYS A 288 30.79 10.22 8.67
C LYS A 288 31.55 8.98 8.11
N GLY A 289 30.84 8.00 7.54
CA GLY A 289 31.48 6.83 6.93
C GLY A 289 32.24 7.21 5.64
N SER A 290 33.29 6.45 5.30
CA SER A 290 34.03 6.64 4.05
C SER A 290 33.10 6.51 2.84
N VAL A 291 33.32 7.32 1.81
CA VAL A 291 32.53 7.29 0.56
C VAL A 291 32.53 5.87 -0.04
N ALA A 292 33.62 5.12 0.12
CA ALA A 292 33.75 3.73 -0.29
C ALA A 292 32.75 2.78 0.39
N LEU A 293 32.54 2.91 1.70
CA LEU A 293 31.57 2.06 2.42
C LEU A 293 30.14 2.37 1.96
N ARG A 294 29.85 3.64 1.68
CA ARG A 294 28.53 4.08 1.19
C ARG A 294 28.25 3.66 -0.25
N LEU A 295 29.28 3.67 -1.11
CA LEU A 295 29.20 3.12 -2.46
C LEU A 295 29.05 1.59 -2.42
N LEU A 296 29.70 0.90 -1.49
CA LEU A 296 29.51 -0.54 -1.28
C LEU A 296 28.06 -0.87 -0.89
N TYR A 297 27.46 -0.10 0.03
CA TYR A 297 26.03 -0.25 0.38
C TYR A 297 25.07 0.13 -0.75
N ALA A 298 25.50 0.93 -1.74
CA ALA A 298 24.71 1.25 -2.93
C ALA A 298 24.88 0.21 -4.06
N VAL A 299 26.04 -0.43 -4.15
CA VAL A 299 26.36 -1.38 -5.23
C VAL A 299 25.98 -2.81 -4.86
N LEU A 300 26.17 -3.23 -3.61
CA LEU A 300 25.89 -4.60 -3.15
C LEU A 300 24.41 -5.01 -3.32
N PRO A 301 23.41 -4.15 -3.05
CA PRO A 301 22.01 -4.46 -3.33
C PRO A 301 21.73 -4.62 -4.84
N VAL A 302 22.35 -3.80 -5.68
CA VAL A 302 22.19 -3.84 -7.14
C VAL A 302 22.84 -5.11 -7.71
N ALA A 303 24.03 -5.46 -7.22
CA ALA A 303 24.70 -6.70 -7.57
C ALA A 303 23.89 -7.91 -7.10
N GLY A 304 23.33 -7.89 -5.88
CA GLY A 304 22.44 -8.93 -5.37
C GLY A 304 21.16 -9.07 -6.20
N ALA A 305 20.54 -7.94 -6.57
CA ALA A 305 19.37 -7.92 -7.45
C ALA A 305 19.69 -8.44 -8.86
N ALA A 306 20.86 -8.08 -9.41
CA ALA A 306 21.32 -8.55 -10.72
C ALA A 306 21.68 -10.04 -10.71
N ILE A 307 22.33 -10.54 -9.65
CA ILE A 307 22.64 -11.96 -9.48
C ILE A 307 21.35 -12.75 -9.31
N LEU A 308 20.40 -12.26 -8.52
CA LEU A 308 19.10 -12.89 -8.36
C LEU A 308 18.36 -12.93 -9.71
N ALA A 309 18.24 -11.79 -10.39
CA ALA A 309 17.63 -11.71 -11.72
C ALA A 309 18.32 -12.65 -12.73
N ALA A 310 19.65 -12.73 -12.71
CA ALA A 310 20.43 -13.63 -13.56
C ALA A 310 20.20 -15.11 -13.21
N MET A 311 20.14 -15.46 -11.92
CA MET A 311 19.81 -16.82 -11.45
C MET A 311 18.43 -17.24 -11.96
N LEU A 312 17.46 -16.33 -11.96
CA LEU A 312 16.09 -16.60 -12.39
C LEU A 312 15.97 -16.70 -13.91
N PHE A 313 16.71 -15.87 -14.64
CA PHE A 313 16.78 -15.95 -16.10
C PHE A 313 17.53 -17.22 -16.56
N ALA A 314 18.56 -17.63 -15.81
CA ALA A 314 19.28 -18.88 -16.04
C ALA A 314 18.48 -20.13 -15.65
N GLN A 315 17.54 -20.01 -14.70
CA GLN A 315 16.69 -21.10 -14.22
C GLN A 315 15.57 -21.51 -15.17
N ASN A 316 15.35 -20.81 -16.29
CA ASN A 316 14.57 -21.32 -17.43
C ASN A 316 15.18 -22.61 -18.05
N ARG A 317 16.29 -23.13 -17.49
CA ARG A 317 17.00 -24.34 -17.94
C ARG A 317 17.21 -25.46 -16.89
N LEU A 318 16.75 -25.33 -15.64
CA LEU A 318 17.02 -26.34 -14.58
C LEU A 318 15.74 -26.95 -13.99
N THR A 319 15.64 -28.27 -14.15
CA THR A 319 14.48 -29.17 -14.00
C THR A 319 13.93 -29.38 -12.58
N GLY A 320 14.39 -28.65 -11.57
CA GLY A 320 13.90 -28.76 -10.19
C GLY A 320 12.71 -27.83 -9.86
N LEU A 321 12.44 -26.84 -10.72
CA LEU A 321 11.43 -25.78 -10.51
C LEU A 321 10.32 -25.80 -11.59
N THR A 322 10.24 -26.82 -12.42
CA THR A 322 9.19 -26.98 -13.45
C THR A 322 7.78 -26.86 -12.87
N ARG A 323 7.56 -27.25 -11.61
CA ARG A 323 6.28 -27.03 -10.88
C ARG A 323 5.94 -25.57 -10.62
N LEU A 324 6.91 -24.64 -10.55
CA LEU A 324 6.65 -23.21 -10.34
C LEU A 324 6.26 -22.48 -11.62
N VAL A 325 6.69 -23.00 -12.78
CA VAL A 325 6.37 -22.45 -14.11
C VAL A 325 5.05 -23.05 -14.64
N GLU A 326 4.78 -24.33 -14.39
CA GLU A 326 3.48 -24.97 -14.70
C GLU A 326 2.31 -24.42 -13.87
N GLN A 327 2.57 -23.71 -12.76
CA GLN A 327 1.56 -23.15 -11.86
C GLN A 327 1.10 -21.72 -12.15
N ASP A 328 1.61 -21.04 -13.19
CA ASP A 328 1.09 -19.73 -13.60
C ASP A 328 0.42 -19.68 -15.00
N PRO A 329 -0.55 -20.57 -15.33
CA PRO A 329 -1.40 -20.43 -16.52
C PRO A 329 -2.09 -19.06 -16.61
N LEU A 330 -2.26 -18.39 -15.46
CA LEU A 330 -2.92 -17.10 -15.34
C LEU A 330 -2.12 -15.97 -16.02
N GLY A 331 -0.78 -16.04 -16.06
CA GLY A 331 0.05 -15.02 -16.71
C GLY A 331 -0.13 -14.96 -18.24
N GLU A 332 -0.11 -16.12 -18.90
CA GLU A 332 -0.37 -16.22 -20.35
C GLU A 332 -1.83 -15.88 -20.66
N GLN A 333 -2.77 -16.36 -19.84
CA GLN A 333 -4.19 -16.06 -19.99
C GLN A 333 -4.48 -14.55 -19.85
N ARG A 334 -3.85 -13.83 -18.91
CA ARG A 334 -4.04 -12.36 -18.77
C ARG A 334 -3.65 -11.58 -20.00
N THR A 335 -2.60 -11.99 -20.70
CA THR A 335 -2.12 -11.29 -21.90
C THR A 335 -3.12 -11.46 -23.06
N GLN A 336 -3.74 -12.65 -23.15
CA GLN A 336 -4.82 -12.94 -24.11
C GLN A 336 -6.10 -12.17 -23.79
N LEU A 337 -6.31 -11.77 -22.52
CA LEU A 337 -7.50 -11.04 -22.08
C LEU A 337 -7.42 -9.51 -22.23
N LEU A 338 -6.23 -8.96 -22.54
CA LEU A 338 -6.03 -7.53 -22.73
C LEU A 338 -7.00 -6.87 -23.74
N PRO A 339 -7.34 -7.50 -24.88
CA PRO A 339 -8.31 -6.93 -25.82
C PRO A 339 -9.69 -6.72 -25.18
N TYR A 340 -10.15 -7.65 -24.33
CA TYR A 340 -11.42 -7.55 -23.63
C TYR A 340 -11.37 -6.47 -22.55
N PHE A 341 -10.26 -6.32 -21.83
CA PHE A 341 -10.10 -5.22 -20.89
C PHE A 341 -10.11 -3.86 -21.58
N TRP A 342 -9.51 -3.77 -22.77
CA TRP A 342 -9.56 -2.57 -23.59
C TRP A 342 -10.98 -2.26 -24.08
N GLN A 343 -11.72 -3.28 -24.51
CA GLN A 343 -13.13 -3.14 -24.86
C GLN A 343 -13.96 -2.64 -23.66
N MET A 344 -13.83 -3.26 -22.47
CA MET A 344 -14.51 -2.80 -21.25
C MET A 344 -14.19 -1.34 -20.92
N LEU A 345 -12.93 -0.95 -21.10
CA LEU A 345 -12.51 0.43 -20.87
C LEU A 345 -13.22 1.42 -21.80
N GLN A 346 -13.42 1.05 -23.07
CA GLN A 346 -14.14 1.88 -24.04
C GLN A 346 -15.63 1.90 -23.77
N ASP A 347 -16.23 0.72 -23.55
CA ASP A 347 -17.67 0.52 -23.40
C ASP A 347 -18.22 1.24 -22.16
N TYR A 348 -17.50 1.22 -21.05
CA TYR A 348 -18.02 1.73 -19.78
C TYR A 348 -17.68 3.20 -19.50
N MET A 349 -17.06 3.93 -20.43
CA MET A 349 -16.90 5.37 -20.29
C MET A 349 -18.24 6.12 -20.43
N PRO A 350 -18.44 7.25 -19.73
CA PRO A 350 -17.55 7.86 -18.74
C PRO A 350 -17.75 7.34 -17.30
N TRP A 351 -18.79 6.53 -17.06
CA TRP A 351 -19.27 6.21 -15.70
C TRP A 351 -18.49 5.10 -14.99
N GLY A 352 -17.82 4.25 -15.76
CA GLY A 352 -17.21 3.00 -15.32
C GLY A 352 -18.26 1.90 -15.08
N ALA A 353 -17.77 0.67 -14.97
CA ALA A 353 -18.59 -0.50 -14.66
C ALA A 353 -19.17 -0.49 -13.23
N GLY A 354 -18.59 0.31 -12.33
CA GLY A 354 -18.86 0.26 -10.90
C GLY A 354 -17.68 -0.32 -10.12
N PHE A 355 -17.23 0.36 -9.07
CA PHE A 355 -16.20 -0.18 -8.18
C PHE A 355 -16.63 -1.52 -7.57
N GLY A 356 -15.73 -2.51 -7.65
CA GLY A 356 -15.97 -3.89 -7.24
C GLY A 356 -16.81 -4.72 -8.22
N ALA A 357 -17.33 -4.13 -9.30
CA ALA A 357 -18.22 -4.80 -10.24
C ALA A 357 -17.52 -5.40 -11.47
N PHE A 358 -16.17 -5.44 -11.47
CA PHE A 358 -15.38 -5.94 -12.59
C PHE A 358 -15.80 -7.34 -13.05
N GLU A 359 -15.96 -8.28 -12.11
CA GLU A 359 -16.35 -9.66 -12.42
C GLU A 359 -17.69 -9.72 -13.16
N GLN A 360 -18.69 -8.97 -12.68
CA GLN A 360 -20.03 -8.96 -13.28
C GLN A 360 -20.04 -8.30 -14.65
N ALA A 361 -19.23 -7.27 -14.85
CA ALA A 361 -19.07 -6.60 -16.14
C ALA A 361 -18.35 -7.51 -17.14
N TYR A 362 -17.26 -8.17 -16.72
CA TYR A 362 -16.47 -9.06 -17.57
C TYR A 362 -17.30 -10.25 -18.07
N ARG A 363 -18.16 -10.83 -17.22
CA ARG A 363 -19.08 -11.93 -17.60
C ARG A 363 -20.01 -11.61 -18.77
N THR A 364 -20.29 -10.33 -19.05
CA THR A 364 -21.13 -9.97 -20.21
C THR A 364 -20.42 -10.10 -21.55
N ILE A 365 -19.08 -10.14 -21.55
CA ILE A 365 -18.23 -10.20 -22.75
C ILE A 365 -17.21 -11.35 -22.70
N GLU A 366 -17.29 -12.21 -21.68
CA GLU A 366 -16.36 -13.31 -21.47
C GLU A 366 -16.44 -14.32 -22.63
N PRO A 367 -15.32 -14.58 -23.33
CA PRO A 367 -15.31 -15.51 -24.46
C PRO A 367 -15.62 -16.94 -24.04
N ALA A 368 -16.38 -17.65 -24.88
CA ALA A 368 -16.76 -19.03 -24.61
C ALA A 368 -15.55 -19.96 -24.46
N GLU A 369 -14.45 -19.68 -25.16
CA GLU A 369 -13.20 -20.44 -25.13
C GLU A 369 -12.45 -20.29 -23.80
N THR A 370 -12.75 -19.23 -23.04
CA THR A 370 -12.13 -18.96 -21.74
C THR A 370 -12.95 -19.46 -20.56
N LEU A 371 -14.17 -19.95 -20.81
CA LEU A 371 -15.04 -20.52 -19.79
C LEU A 371 -14.41 -21.77 -19.20
N GLY A 372 -14.41 -21.84 -17.87
CA GLY A 372 -13.87 -22.97 -17.14
C GLY A 372 -14.34 -23.00 -15.70
N PRO A 373 -13.83 -23.97 -14.90
CA PRO A 373 -14.20 -24.09 -13.49
C PRO A 373 -13.63 -22.96 -12.62
N ARG A 374 -12.77 -22.10 -13.18
CA ARG A 374 -12.22 -20.91 -12.53
C ARG A 374 -12.74 -19.68 -13.26
N TYR A 375 -13.09 -18.66 -12.50
CA TYR A 375 -13.56 -17.39 -13.04
C TYR A 375 -12.54 -16.28 -12.80
N LEU A 376 -12.57 -15.25 -13.63
CA LEU A 376 -11.73 -14.07 -13.47
C LEU A 376 -12.40 -13.07 -12.52
N ASN A 377 -11.94 -13.05 -11.26
CA ASN A 377 -12.48 -12.14 -10.24
C ASN A 377 -11.96 -10.70 -10.39
N GLN A 378 -10.78 -10.51 -10.98
CA GLN A 378 -10.07 -9.22 -11.09
C GLN A 378 -9.18 -9.24 -12.34
N ALA A 379 -8.85 -8.07 -12.90
CA ALA A 379 -7.94 -7.96 -14.05
C ALA A 379 -6.48 -8.32 -13.69
N HIS A 380 -6.14 -8.38 -12.40
CA HIS A 380 -4.75 -8.53 -11.92
C HIS A 380 -3.82 -7.41 -12.42
N ASN A 381 -4.41 -6.23 -12.63
CA ASN A 381 -3.73 -4.99 -12.98
C ASN A 381 -4.61 -3.84 -12.49
N ASP A 382 -4.26 -3.26 -11.34
CA ASP A 382 -5.03 -2.16 -10.75
C ASP A 382 -5.08 -0.95 -11.70
N TRP A 383 -4.05 -0.71 -12.51
CA TRP A 383 -4.03 0.42 -13.43
C TRP A 383 -5.15 0.33 -14.44
N ILE A 384 -5.32 -0.82 -15.09
CA ILE A 384 -6.38 -1.01 -16.08
C ILE A 384 -7.75 -1.07 -15.37
N GLN A 385 -7.84 -1.87 -14.30
CA GLN A 385 -9.11 -2.11 -13.64
C GLN A 385 -9.68 -0.87 -12.97
N PHE A 386 -8.83 0.02 -12.46
CA PHE A 386 -9.26 1.27 -11.84
C PHE A 386 -10.07 2.15 -12.83
N PHE A 387 -9.65 2.20 -14.10
CA PHE A 387 -10.39 2.92 -15.13
C PHE A 387 -11.62 2.16 -15.63
N ILE A 388 -11.54 0.82 -15.75
CA ILE A 388 -12.73 0.02 -16.10
C ILE A 388 -13.84 0.24 -15.07
N GLU A 389 -13.52 0.18 -13.78
CA GLU A 389 -14.51 0.28 -12.71
C GLU A 389 -14.97 1.72 -12.46
N GLY A 390 -14.08 2.72 -12.53
CA GLY A 390 -14.38 4.11 -12.17
C GLY A 390 -14.50 5.09 -13.34
N GLY A 391 -14.25 4.66 -14.58
CA GLY A 391 -14.40 5.47 -15.78
C GLY A 391 -13.58 6.76 -15.78
N ALA A 392 -14.18 7.84 -16.29
CA ALA A 392 -13.56 9.15 -16.36
C ALA A 392 -13.28 9.74 -14.96
N PHE A 393 -14.09 9.40 -13.96
CA PHE A 393 -13.91 9.87 -12.59
C PHE A 393 -12.64 9.27 -11.95
N ALA A 394 -12.37 7.99 -12.20
CA ALA A 394 -11.09 7.38 -11.84
C ALA A 394 -9.91 8.13 -12.48
N ALA A 395 -10.01 8.50 -13.76
CA ALA A 395 -8.96 9.27 -14.43
C ALA A 395 -8.71 10.64 -13.77
N VAL A 396 -9.77 11.38 -13.40
CA VAL A 396 -9.62 12.66 -12.68
C VAL A 396 -8.93 12.46 -11.33
N ILE A 397 -9.32 11.42 -10.57
CA ILE A 397 -8.70 11.10 -9.27
C ILE A 397 -7.22 10.77 -9.45
N LEU A 398 -6.87 9.97 -10.46
CA LEU A 398 -5.48 9.59 -10.72
C LEU A 398 -4.63 10.79 -11.16
N VAL A 399 -5.16 11.66 -12.01
CA VAL A 399 -4.47 12.90 -12.41
C VAL A 399 -4.24 13.79 -11.19
N LEU A 400 -5.25 13.97 -10.33
CA LEU A 400 -5.10 14.73 -9.10
C LEU A 400 -4.03 14.11 -8.19
N PHE A 401 -4.08 12.79 -7.99
CA PHE A 401 -3.05 12.05 -7.24
C PHE A 401 -1.65 12.31 -7.82
N ALA A 402 -1.46 12.11 -9.13
CA ALA A 402 -0.18 12.32 -9.80
C ALA A 402 0.34 13.75 -9.65
N VAL A 403 -0.52 14.76 -9.81
CA VAL A 403 -0.18 16.17 -9.60
C VAL A 403 0.25 16.44 -8.15
N LEU A 404 -0.45 15.87 -7.17
CA LEU A 404 -0.12 16.04 -5.75
C LEU A 404 1.23 15.40 -5.41
N ILE A 405 1.48 14.18 -5.91
CA ILE A 405 2.75 13.46 -5.75
C ILE A 405 3.89 14.23 -6.42
N LEU A 406 3.71 14.72 -7.65
CA LEU A 406 4.70 15.50 -8.36
C LEU A 406 5.00 16.82 -7.63
N ARG A 407 3.98 17.53 -7.14
CA ARG A 407 4.16 18.73 -6.33
C ARG A 407 4.97 18.46 -5.06
N ALA A 408 4.70 17.36 -4.37
CA ALA A 408 5.45 16.96 -3.18
C ALA A 408 6.92 16.64 -3.51
N ALA A 409 7.16 15.90 -4.61
CA ALA A 409 8.51 15.59 -5.08
C ALA A 409 9.30 16.86 -5.49
N VAL A 410 8.68 17.77 -6.25
CA VAL A 410 9.30 19.05 -6.64
C VAL A 410 9.58 19.92 -5.42
N LYS A 411 8.65 20.00 -4.46
CA LYS A 411 8.84 20.74 -3.21
C LYS A 411 10.02 20.20 -2.40
N MET A 412 10.12 18.88 -2.29
CA MET A 412 11.22 18.18 -1.62
C MET A 412 12.57 18.49 -2.27
N VAL A 413 12.65 18.55 -3.59
CA VAL A 413 13.89 18.91 -4.32
C VAL A 413 14.24 20.38 -4.12
N ARG A 414 13.24 21.27 -4.14
CA ARG A 414 13.43 22.73 -4.00
C ARG A 414 13.75 23.18 -2.57
N SER A 415 13.36 22.44 -1.55
CA SER A 415 13.53 22.85 -0.14
C SER A 415 14.98 22.85 0.37
N GLY A 416 15.97 22.42 -0.42
CA GLY A 416 17.37 22.45 -0.02
C GLY A 416 17.68 21.63 1.25
N SER A 417 18.74 22.00 1.98
CA SER A 417 19.23 21.28 3.18
C SER A 417 18.52 21.66 4.49
N SER A 418 17.68 22.70 4.50
CA SER A 418 17.02 23.24 5.70
C SER A 418 15.89 22.36 6.27
N GLY A 419 15.63 21.19 5.68
CA GLY A 419 14.55 20.27 6.07
C GLY A 419 14.90 18.79 5.94
N THR A 420 16.15 18.41 6.23
CA THR A 420 16.76 17.09 6.05
C THR A 420 15.88 15.91 6.47
N ALA A 421 15.33 15.95 7.69
CA ALA A 421 14.49 14.86 8.22
C ALA A 421 13.16 14.72 7.46
N GLY A 422 12.50 15.84 7.15
CA GLY A 422 11.27 15.86 6.36
C GLY A 422 11.50 15.35 4.94
N ARG A 423 12.60 15.78 4.30
CA ARG A 423 13.02 15.31 2.98
C ARG A 423 13.24 13.80 2.95
N ARG A 424 13.93 13.24 3.93
CA ARG A 424 14.16 11.78 4.04
C ARG A 424 12.86 11.00 4.15
N GLN A 425 11.92 11.47 4.97
CA GLN A 425 10.61 10.85 5.14
C GLN A 425 9.76 10.93 3.87
N THR A 426 9.69 12.09 3.22
CA THR A 426 8.97 12.25 1.95
C THR A 426 9.55 11.35 0.87
N LEU A 427 10.89 11.29 0.73
CA LEU A 427 11.53 10.41 -0.25
C LEU A 427 11.21 8.93 0.03
N LEU A 428 11.27 8.48 1.29
CA LEU A 428 10.91 7.11 1.64
C LEU A 428 9.45 6.82 1.26
N ALA A 429 8.52 7.69 1.66
CA ALA A 429 7.10 7.49 1.39
C ALA A 429 6.78 7.49 -0.11
N LEU A 430 7.49 8.29 -0.93
CA LEU A 430 7.42 8.23 -2.39
C LEU A 430 7.91 6.87 -2.94
N MET A 431 9.01 6.34 -2.40
CA MET A 431 9.54 5.03 -2.81
C MET A 431 8.62 3.88 -2.39
N LEU A 432 8.02 3.94 -1.20
CA LEU A 432 7.02 2.97 -0.76
C LEU A 432 5.76 3.00 -1.65
N LEU A 433 5.28 4.19 -2.04
CA LEU A 433 4.19 4.33 -3.03
C LEU A 433 4.60 3.80 -4.41
N ALA A 434 5.85 3.99 -4.82
CA ALA A 434 6.36 3.44 -6.08
C ALA A 434 6.37 1.90 -6.07
N LEU A 435 6.64 1.27 -4.93
CA LEU A 435 6.53 -0.19 -4.78
C LEU A 435 5.07 -0.68 -4.86
N PHE A 436 4.13 0.03 -4.25
CA PHE A 436 2.69 -0.26 -4.45
C PHE A 436 2.30 -0.13 -5.93
N ALA A 437 2.69 0.97 -6.57
CA ALA A 437 2.46 1.22 -7.99
C ALA A 437 3.01 0.10 -8.89
N ALA A 438 4.22 -0.39 -8.60
CA ALA A 438 4.84 -1.49 -9.33
C ALA A 438 4.14 -2.84 -9.05
N GLY A 439 3.77 -3.14 -7.80
CA GLY A 439 2.99 -4.33 -7.47
C GLY A 439 1.62 -4.35 -8.16
N SER A 440 0.99 -3.18 -8.29
CA SER A 440 -0.28 -2.95 -8.99
C SER A 440 -0.22 -3.15 -10.52
N LEU A 441 0.97 -3.34 -11.11
CA LEU A 441 1.12 -3.74 -12.52
C LEU A 441 0.92 -5.25 -12.73
N VAL A 442 1.15 -6.05 -11.70
CA VAL A 442 1.19 -7.52 -11.78
C VAL A 442 0.04 -8.17 -10.98
N ASP A 443 -0.49 -7.45 -10.00
CA ASP A 443 -1.60 -7.87 -9.15
C ASP A 443 -2.39 -6.64 -8.65
N TYR A 444 -3.27 -6.81 -7.65
CA TYR A 444 -4.12 -5.76 -7.06
C TYR A 444 -3.92 -5.61 -5.53
N PRO A 445 -2.69 -5.35 -5.04
CA PRO A 445 -2.42 -5.36 -3.60
C PRO A 445 -3.27 -4.34 -2.83
N LEU A 446 -3.59 -3.20 -3.44
CA LEU A 446 -4.33 -2.10 -2.82
C LEU A 446 -5.81 -2.40 -2.56
N ARG A 447 -6.32 -3.57 -3.00
CA ARG A 447 -7.67 -4.04 -2.67
C ARG A 447 -7.75 -4.74 -1.30
N THR A 448 -6.64 -4.97 -0.62
CA THR A 448 -6.62 -5.53 0.74
C THR A 448 -6.58 -4.42 1.78
N PRO A 449 -7.42 -4.46 2.84
CA PRO A 449 -7.42 -3.44 3.89
C PRO A 449 -6.04 -3.18 4.52
N LEU A 450 -5.20 -4.21 4.69
CA LEU A 450 -3.86 -4.06 5.25
C LEU A 450 -2.93 -3.25 4.34
N ALA A 451 -2.97 -3.49 3.02
CA ALA A 451 -2.24 -2.67 2.07
C ALA A 451 -2.80 -1.24 1.98
N MET A 452 -4.13 -1.09 2.05
CA MET A 452 -4.79 0.23 2.04
C MET A 452 -4.24 1.11 3.17
N ILE A 453 -4.21 0.62 4.43
CA ILE A 453 -3.76 1.43 5.56
C ILE A 453 -2.28 1.83 5.45
N PHE A 454 -1.44 1.00 4.84
CA PHE A 454 -0.03 1.34 4.60
C PHE A 454 0.10 2.35 3.45
N ALA A 455 -0.69 2.22 2.39
CA ALA A 455 -0.72 3.19 1.29
C ALA A 455 -1.19 4.58 1.76
N VAL A 456 -2.25 4.68 2.58
CA VAL A 456 -2.66 5.99 3.15
C VAL A 456 -1.65 6.54 4.16
N TYR A 457 -0.94 5.69 4.91
CA TYR A 457 0.20 6.15 5.71
C TYR A 457 1.27 6.84 4.85
N CYS A 458 1.64 6.22 3.73
CA CYS A 458 2.60 6.82 2.80
C CYS A 458 2.06 8.12 2.20
N LEU A 459 0.81 8.13 1.77
CA LEU A 459 0.17 9.31 1.19
C LEU A 459 0.08 10.49 2.18
N ALA A 460 -0.30 10.21 3.43
CA ALA A 460 -0.35 11.19 4.52
C ALA A 460 1.04 11.74 4.89
N THR A 461 2.08 10.94 4.68
CA THR A 461 3.47 11.34 4.90
C THR A 461 3.99 12.23 3.76
N VAL A 462 3.70 11.87 2.50
CA VAL A 462 4.10 12.65 1.32
C VAL A 462 3.38 14.00 1.24
N LEU A 463 2.07 14.02 1.52
CA LEU A 463 1.22 15.20 1.32
C LEU A 463 1.07 16.10 2.56
N ARG A 464 1.87 15.85 3.61
CA ARG A 464 1.83 16.68 4.81
C ARG A 464 2.24 18.12 4.46
N PRO A 465 1.47 19.14 4.89
CA PRO A 465 1.88 20.52 4.75
C PRO A 465 3.23 20.73 5.47
N VAL A 466 4.21 21.30 4.77
CA VAL A 466 5.40 21.85 5.42
C VAL A 466 4.99 23.20 5.97
N SER A 467 4.31 23.21 7.11
CA SER A 467 4.09 24.43 7.88
C SER A 467 5.28 24.61 8.80
N GLY A 468 6.01 25.72 8.64
CA GLY A 468 7.09 26.16 9.55
C GLY A 468 6.59 26.53 10.96
N THR A 469 5.36 26.18 11.31
CA THR A 469 4.69 26.45 12.59
C THR A 469 4.60 25.22 13.49
N ASP A 470 4.85 24.01 12.99
CA ASP A 470 4.84 22.81 13.85
C ASP A 470 6.01 22.84 14.85
N ASP A 471 7.15 23.43 14.47
CA ASP A 471 8.26 23.71 15.39
C ASP A 471 7.92 24.86 16.37
N ALA A 472 6.99 25.76 16.03
CA ALA A 472 6.57 26.85 16.92
C ALA A 472 5.60 26.37 18.01
N LEU A 473 4.75 25.39 17.70
CA LEU A 473 3.91 24.71 18.71
C LEU A 473 4.74 23.79 19.63
N GLN A 474 5.89 23.28 19.16
CA GLN A 474 6.85 22.56 20.01
C GLN A 474 7.50 23.45 21.08
N VAL A 475 7.69 24.75 20.80
CA VAL A 475 8.24 25.69 21.79
C VAL A 475 7.21 26.07 22.86
N ALA A 476 5.92 26.14 22.51
CA ALA A 476 4.87 26.54 23.46
C ALA A 476 4.50 25.46 24.49
N HIS A 477 4.61 24.17 24.13
CA HIS A 477 4.29 23.06 25.05
C HIS A 477 5.47 22.51 25.85
N SER A 478 6.71 22.92 25.54
CA SER A 478 7.92 22.50 26.25
C SER A 478 8.42 23.50 27.30
N GLN A 479 7.78 24.67 27.42
CA GLN A 479 8.04 25.57 28.54
C GLN A 479 7.36 24.99 29.79
N PRO A 480 8.11 24.61 30.84
CA PRO A 480 7.48 24.36 32.13
C PRO A 480 6.77 25.65 32.53
N LYS A 481 5.50 25.55 32.93
CA LYS A 481 4.82 26.67 33.60
C LYS A 481 5.66 26.99 34.85
N SER A 482 6.37 28.12 34.81
CA SER A 482 7.05 28.69 35.97
C SER A 482 6.03 29.18 36.98
#